data_AF-A0A134AXB7-F1
#
_entry.id   AF-A0A134AXB7-F1
#
_cell.length_a   1.000
_cell.length_b   1.000
_cell.length_c   1.000
_cell.angle_alpha   90.00
_cell.angle_beta   90.00
_cell.angle_gamma   90.00
#
_symmetry.space_group_name_H-M   'P 1'
#
loop_
_entity.id
_entity.type
_entity.pdbx_description
1 polymer ?
#
loop_
_entity_poly.entity_id
_entity_poly.type
_entity_poly.pdbx_seq_one_letter_code
_entity_poly.pdbx_strand_id
1 'polypeptide(L)'
;MSMNRVMRLSDHQADRYWRVETLGGDLMTNWGKVSTSGRYEVKSFADAAECEERAQQLVDAKLKAGFQDFPGFDPMQSFYYDDDEMGLHPLTSHPTFRKYFGSEVYYSSIQDAAPFGNDEGSDALWELSDLLRRRPKADLTHYPASLISKLYHLPFCPPKGETYEELEAQRNLTLEGRPLLEQLRRTDRVIVALALAQVKITGSLSKALYALALRSLDRLVKLKSLGAPVRCSVELLLQERDDLEIYAREVGLN
;
A
#
# COMPACT_ATOMS: atom_id res chain seq x y z
N MET A 1 -2.29 -17.41 21.66
CA MET A 1 -1.00 -17.23 20.95
C MET A 1 -1.36 -16.94 19.52
N SER A 2 -0.76 -15.95 18.85
CA SER A 2 -1.05 -15.66 17.44
C SER A 2 -0.43 -16.74 16.54
N MET A 3 -1.23 -17.42 15.71
CA MET A 3 -0.78 -18.33 14.66
C MET A 3 -0.02 -17.59 13.56
N ASN A 4 1.15 -18.11 13.18
CA ASN A 4 1.81 -17.77 11.92
C ASN A 4 2.57 -19.01 11.44
N ARG A 5 2.09 -19.63 10.36
CA ARG A 5 2.65 -20.89 9.86
C ARG A 5 2.65 -20.91 8.35
N VAL A 6 3.76 -21.38 7.78
CA VAL A 6 3.89 -21.63 6.34
C VAL A 6 4.21 -23.10 6.11
N MET A 7 3.48 -23.69 5.17
CA MET A 7 3.59 -25.10 4.83
C MET A 7 3.75 -25.27 3.32
N ARG A 8 4.38 -26.37 2.90
CA ARG A 8 4.63 -26.71 1.51
C ARG A 8 4.15 -28.12 1.21
N LEU A 9 3.63 -28.30 0.01
CA LEU A 9 3.33 -29.59 -0.58
C LEU A 9 3.93 -29.59 -1.98
N SER A 10 4.94 -30.45 -2.19
CA SER A 10 5.56 -30.67 -3.48
C SER A 10 5.23 -32.08 -3.96
N ASP A 11 4.55 -32.18 -5.09
CA ASP A 11 4.17 -33.44 -5.73
C ASP A 11 4.50 -33.40 -7.23
N HIS A 12 4.14 -34.46 -7.97
CA HIS A 12 4.39 -34.54 -9.42
C HIS A 12 3.62 -33.49 -10.24
N GLN A 13 2.57 -32.87 -9.69
CA GLN A 13 1.77 -31.87 -10.39
C GLN A 13 2.31 -30.45 -10.15
N ALA A 14 2.64 -30.12 -8.91
CA ALA A 14 3.08 -28.79 -8.55
C ALA A 14 3.84 -28.72 -7.23
N ASP A 15 4.65 -27.67 -7.12
CA ASP A 15 5.25 -27.23 -5.88
C ASP A 15 4.46 -26.04 -5.31
N ARG A 16 3.77 -26.27 -4.19
CA ARG A 16 2.77 -25.34 -3.64
C ARG A 16 3.10 -24.97 -2.20
N TYR A 17 2.77 -23.73 -1.83
CA TYR A 17 2.78 -23.31 -0.44
C TYR A 17 1.37 -22.93 0.02
N TRP A 18 1.17 -22.99 1.34
CA TRP A 18 0.00 -22.49 2.03
C TRP A 18 0.46 -21.86 3.34
N ARG A 19 0.00 -20.65 3.62
CA ARG A 19 0.30 -19.86 4.81
C ARG A 19 -1.00 -19.53 5.54
N VAL A 20 -0.92 -19.50 6.86
CA VAL A 20 -1.94 -18.94 7.74
C VAL A 20 -1.29 -17.98 8.72
N GLU A 21 -1.94 -16.84 8.94
CA GLU A 21 -1.58 -15.89 10.00
C GLU A 21 -2.84 -15.34 10.65
N THR A 22 -2.81 -15.13 11.96
CA THR A 22 -3.90 -14.52 12.73
C THR A 22 -3.45 -13.19 13.34
N LEU A 23 -4.38 -12.24 13.45
CA LEU A 23 -4.20 -10.95 14.09
C LEU A 23 -5.51 -10.54 14.78
N GLY A 24 -5.55 -10.65 16.11
CA GLY A 24 -6.79 -10.41 16.85
C GLY A 24 -7.88 -11.40 16.41
N GLY A 25 -9.05 -10.89 16.02
CA GLY A 25 -10.15 -11.69 15.47
C GLY A 25 -10.00 -12.05 14.00
N ASP A 26 -8.93 -11.63 13.32
CA ASP A 26 -8.78 -11.81 11.87
C ASP A 26 -7.80 -12.95 11.52
N LEU A 27 -8.16 -13.73 10.50
CA LEU A 27 -7.39 -14.84 9.97
C LEU A 27 -7.11 -14.60 8.49
N MET A 28 -5.85 -14.64 8.09
CA MET A 28 -5.44 -14.65 6.70
C MET A 28 -4.97 -16.03 6.29
N THR A 29 -5.41 -16.48 5.11
CA THR A 29 -4.75 -17.57 4.40
C THR A 29 -4.15 -17.06 3.09
N ASN A 30 -2.95 -17.56 2.75
CA ASN A 30 -2.25 -17.21 1.52
C ASN A 30 -1.68 -18.46 0.85
N TRP A 31 -1.98 -18.68 -0.43
CA TRP A 31 -1.60 -19.91 -1.10
C TRP A 31 -1.30 -19.72 -2.58
N GLY A 32 -0.37 -20.52 -3.09
CA GLY A 32 0.08 -20.43 -4.47
C GLY A 32 1.12 -21.48 -4.83
N LYS A 33 1.70 -21.31 -6.02
CA LYS A 33 2.92 -22.05 -6.38
C LYS A 33 4.09 -21.40 -5.67
N VAL A 34 5.07 -22.19 -5.23
CA VAL A 34 6.34 -21.63 -4.74
C VAL A 34 6.92 -20.73 -5.83
N SER A 35 7.44 -19.56 -5.45
CA SER A 35 7.86 -18.43 -6.31
C SER A 35 6.78 -17.47 -6.82
N THR A 36 5.51 -17.65 -6.43
CA THR A 36 4.46 -16.65 -6.72
C THR A 36 3.87 -16.07 -5.43
N SER A 37 3.32 -14.86 -5.51
CA SER A 37 2.65 -14.20 -4.39
C SER A 37 1.30 -14.84 -4.01
N GLY A 38 0.83 -15.79 -4.82
CA GLY A 38 -0.38 -16.54 -4.55
C GLY A 38 -1.65 -15.69 -4.52
N ARG A 39 -2.65 -16.22 -3.82
CA ARG A 39 -3.91 -15.54 -3.48
C ARG A 39 -3.96 -15.32 -1.98
N TYR A 40 -4.67 -14.29 -1.56
CA TYR A 40 -4.95 -13.99 -0.16
C TYR A 40 -6.46 -14.13 0.05
N GLU A 41 -6.83 -14.56 1.25
CA GLU A 41 -8.21 -14.51 1.77
C GLU A 41 -8.11 -14.09 3.23
N VAL A 42 -8.97 -13.15 3.66
CA VAL A 42 -9.05 -12.69 5.05
C VAL A 42 -10.45 -12.93 5.58
N LYS A 43 -10.57 -13.46 6.80
CA LYS A 43 -11.84 -13.71 7.49
C LYS A 43 -11.78 -13.18 8.91
N SER A 44 -12.83 -12.48 9.32
CA SER A 44 -13.00 -11.99 10.69
C SER A 44 -13.89 -12.93 11.50
N PHE A 45 -13.54 -13.11 12.76
CA PHE A 45 -14.26 -13.90 13.76
C PHE A 45 -14.67 -13.02 14.95
N ALA A 46 -15.52 -13.55 15.83
CA ALA A 46 -16.03 -12.76 16.95
C ALA A 46 -14.91 -12.33 17.91
N ASP A 47 -13.92 -13.21 18.12
CA ASP A 47 -12.76 -12.94 18.95
C ASP A 47 -11.53 -13.75 18.51
N ALA A 48 -10.41 -13.47 19.18
CA ALA A 48 -9.16 -14.15 18.91
C ALA A 48 -9.18 -15.65 19.24
N ALA A 49 -10.00 -16.11 20.20
CA ALA A 49 -10.05 -17.52 20.55
C ALA A 49 -10.72 -18.35 19.45
N GLU A 50 -11.85 -17.87 18.93
CA GLU A 50 -12.53 -18.49 17.78
C GLU A 50 -11.62 -18.49 16.53
N CYS A 51 -10.95 -17.36 16.28
CA CYS A 51 -10.01 -17.21 15.17
C CYS A 51 -8.86 -18.24 15.24
N GLU A 52 -8.24 -18.41 16.41
CA GLU A 52 -7.15 -19.38 16.63
C GLU A 52 -7.62 -20.82 16.52
N GLU A 53 -8.80 -21.16 17.07
CA GLU A 53 -9.38 -22.49 16.91
C GLU A 53 -9.57 -22.81 15.42
N ARG A 54 -10.10 -21.84 14.65
CA ARG A 54 -10.30 -22.01 13.22
C ARG A 54 -8.97 -22.14 12.46
N ALA A 55 -7.96 -21.36 12.82
CA ALA A 55 -6.61 -21.47 12.24
C ALA A 55 -6.01 -22.85 12.49
N GLN A 56 -6.14 -23.39 13.71
CA GLN A 56 -5.64 -24.72 14.04
C GLN A 56 -6.36 -25.82 13.26
N GLN A 57 -7.68 -25.75 13.10
CA GLN A 57 -8.45 -26.69 12.28
C GLN A 57 -7.95 -26.71 10.82
N LEU A 58 -7.61 -25.54 10.25
CA LEU A 58 -7.07 -25.44 8.89
C LEU A 58 -5.67 -26.06 8.80
N VAL A 59 -4.81 -25.81 9.79
CA VAL A 59 -3.47 -26.41 9.88
C VAL A 59 -3.55 -27.94 9.94
N ASP A 60 -4.41 -28.49 10.80
CA ASP A 60 -4.57 -29.95 10.94
C ASP A 60 -5.06 -30.59 9.64
N ALA A 61 -6.00 -29.91 8.94
CA ALA A 61 -6.46 -30.34 7.62
C ALA A 61 -5.33 -30.35 6.58
N LYS A 62 -4.43 -29.35 6.61
CA LYS A 62 -3.27 -29.29 5.71
C LYS A 62 -2.22 -30.35 6.02
N LEU A 63 -1.93 -30.60 7.29
CA LEU A 63 -1.04 -31.69 7.73
C LEU A 63 -1.58 -33.05 7.26
N LYS A 64 -2.89 -33.29 7.43
CA LYS A 64 -3.55 -34.52 6.94
C LYS A 64 -3.48 -34.66 5.41
N ALA A 65 -3.48 -33.54 4.68
CA ALA A 65 -3.31 -33.50 3.24
C ALA A 65 -1.84 -33.65 2.77
N GLY A 66 -0.90 -33.86 3.70
CA GLY A 66 0.51 -34.10 3.40
C GLY A 66 1.37 -32.84 3.30
N PHE A 67 0.83 -31.66 3.63
CA PHE A 67 1.65 -30.46 3.76
C PHE A 67 2.62 -30.60 4.94
N GLN A 68 3.83 -30.09 4.78
CA GLN A 68 4.86 -30.07 5.80
C GLN A 68 5.32 -28.63 6.05
N ASP A 69 5.91 -28.35 7.20
CA ASP A 69 6.43 -27.02 7.51
C ASP A 69 7.46 -26.57 6.47
N PHE A 70 7.36 -25.29 6.09
CA PHE A 70 8.22 -24.70 5.08
C PHE A 70 9.06 -23.55 5.65
N PRO A 71 10.14 -23.85 6.40
CA PRO A 71 10.99 -22.84 7.04
C PRO A 71 11.76 -21.98 6.02
N GLY A 72 11.84 -22.40 4.76
CA GLY A 72 12.50 -21.66 3.68
C GLY A 72 11.64 -20.58 3.02
N PHE A 73 10.40 -20.38 3.45
CA PHE A 73 9.58 -19.28 2.95
C PHE A 73 10.04 -17.97 3.58
N ASP A 74 10.42 -17.00 2.75
CA ASP A 74 10.76 -15.65 3.21
C ASP A 74 9.58 -14.68 2.96
N PRO A 75 8.86 -14.25 4.01
CA PRO A 75 7.77 -13.29 3.87
C PRO A 75 8.25 -11.90 3.42
N MET A 76 9.55 -11.60 3.51
CA MET A 76 10.14 -10.32 3.08
C MET A 76 10.42 -10.26 1.58
N GLN A 77 10.39 -11.39 0.87
CA GLN A 77 10.56 -11.47 -0.59
C GLN A 77 9.22 -11.56 -1.34
N SER A 78 8.11 -11.65 -0.61
CA SER A 78 6.79 -11.84 -1.16
C SER A 78 6.10 -10.52 -1.45
N PHE A 79 5.28 -10.48 -2.49
CA PHE A 79 4.40 -9.33 -2.70
C PHE A 79 3.07 -9.59 -2.00
N TYR A 80 2.53 -8.54 -1.40
CA TYR A 80 1.29 -8.59 -0.63
C TYR A 80 0.18 -7.89 -1.39
N TYR A 81 -0.93 -8.59 -1.56
CA TYR A 81 -2.12 -8.06 -2.22
C TYR A 81 -3.32 -8.22 -1.32
N ASP A 82 -4.23 -7.27 -1.43
CA ASP A 82 -5.48 -7.30 -0.69
C ASP A 82 -6.39 -8.41 -1.17
N ASP A 83 -7.19 -8.89 -0.23
CA ASP A 83 -8.31 -9.78 -0.49
C ASP A 83 -9.43 -8.97 -1.16
N ASP A 84 -10.10 -9.56 -2.16
CA ASP A 84 -11.06 -8.84 -2.99
C ASP A 84 -12.35 -8.50 -2.21
N GLU A 85 -12.65 -9.21 -1.11
CA GLU A 85 -13.84 -8.98 -0.28
C GLU A 85 -13.55 -8.06 0.91
N MET A 86 -12.50 -8.36 1.68
CA MET A 86 -12.08 -7.59 2.86
C MET A 86 -11.40 -6.26 2.48
N GLY A 87 -10.65 -6.26 1.37
CA GLY A 87 -9.87 -5.11 0.92
C GLY A 87 -8.61 -4.86 1.76
N LEU A 88 -8.26 -3.59 1.89
CA LEU A 88 -7.04 -3.10 2.54
C LEU A 88 -6.94 -3.57 4.00
N HIS A 89 -5.93 -4.38 4.33
CA HIS A 89 -5.81 -4.99 5.65
C HIS A 89 -4.34 -5.17 6.11
N PRO A 90 -4.04 -5.13 7.42
CA PRO A 90 -2.69 -5.42 7.92
C PRO A 90 -2.16 -6.81 7.52
N LEU A 91 -3.00 -7.85 7.54
CA LEU A 91 -2.59 -9.21 7.16
C LEU A 91 -2.30 -9.38 5.65
N THR A 92 -2.75 -8.43 4.81
CA THR A 92 -2.47 -8.37 3.37
C THR A 92 -1.46 -7.27 3.04
N SER A 93 -0.63 -6.89 4.02
CA SER A 93 0.40 -5.88 3.87
C SER A 93 1.78 -6.42 4.23
N HIS A 94 2.79 -5.97 3.51
CA HIS A 94 4.16 -6.39 3.71
C HIS A 94 4.61 -6.15 5.17
N PRO A 95 5.40 -7.04 5.80
CA PRO A 95 5.87 -6.85 7.19
C PRO A 95 6.55 -5.50 7.42
N THR A 96 7.35 -5.03 6.46
CA THR A 96 7.91 -3.67 6.47
C THR A 96 6.84 -2.59 6.57
N PHE A 97 5.76 -2.69 5.79
CA PHE A 97 4.69 -1.70 5.84
C PHE A 97 4.00 -1.70 7.20
N ARG A 98 3.68 -2.89 7.74
CA ARG A 98 3.10 -3.03 9.09
C ARG A 98 4.00 -2.46 10.19
N LYS A 99 5.32 -2.54 10.03
CA LYS A 99 6.29 -2.01 11.00
C LYS A 99 6.25 -0.48 11.06
N TYR A 100 6.20 0.20 9.91
CA TYR A 100 6.38 1.65 9.84
C TYR A 100 5.08 2.44 9.63
N PHE A 101 4.05 1.82 9.07
CA PHE A 101 2.76 2.43 8.70
C PHE A 101 1.62 1.69 9.42
N GLY A 102 1.78 1.46 10.72
CA GLY A 102 0.87 0.64 11.53
C GLY A 102 -0.39 1.36 12.04
N SER A 103 -0.49 2.68 11.84
CA SER A 103 -1.67 3.47 12.24
C SER A 103 -2.90 3.10 11.38
N GLU A 104 -4.09 3.12 11.99
CA GLU A 104 -5.36 2.80 11.33
C GLU A 104 -5.63 3.64 10.07
N VAL A 105 -5.11 4.87 10.02
CA VAL A 105 -5.28 5.76 8.86
C VAL A 105 -4.70 5.16 7.57
N TYR A 106 -3.63 4.36 7.65
CA TYR A 106 -3.03 3.69 6.49
C TYR A 106 -3.84 2.48 6.01
N TYR A 107 -4.81 2.04 6.81
CA TYR A 107 -5.68 0.90 6.52
C TYR A 107 -7.14 1.32 6.28
N SER A 108 -7.40 2.60 6.09
CA SER A 108 -8.73 3.11 5.79
C SER A 108 -8.94 3.34 4.29
N SER A 109 -9.89 2.61 3.71
CA SER A 109 -10.37 2.78 2.33
C SER A 109 -11.60 3.69 2.21
N ILE A 110 -12.11 4.22 3.33
CA ILE A 110 -13.35 4.99 3.37
C ILE A 110 -13.19 6.40 3.94
N GLN A 111 -12.10 6.65 4.67
CA GLN A 111 -11.83 7.97 5.21
C GLN A 111 -11.16 8.81 4.12
N ASP A 112 -11.87 9.79 3.57
CA ASP A 112 -11.36 10.66 2.49
C ASP A 112 -10.03 11.37 2.83
N ALA A 113 -9.73 11.55 4.12
CA ALA A 113 -8.44 12.07 4.58
C ALA A 113 -7.29 11.05 4.52
N ALA A 114 -7.57 9.75 4.57
CA ALA A 114 -6.55 8.69 4.54
C ALA A 114 -5.87 8.60 3.16
N PRO A 115 -4.61 8.10 3.11
CA PRO A 115 -3.88 7.92 1.86
C PRO A 115 -4.63 7.12 0.81
N PHE A 116 -5.34 6.06 1.22
CA PHE A 116 -6.08 5.14 0.34
C PHE A 116 -7.60 5.28 0.41
N GLY A 117 -8.12 6.21 1.22
CA GLY A 117 -9.57 6.34 1.47
C GLY A 117 -10.31 7.30 0.53
N ASN A 118 -9.66 7.70 -0.55
CA ASN A 118 -10.13 8.66 -1.55
C ASN A 118 -9.84 8.11 -2.95
N ASP A 119 -10.51 8.64 -3.98
CA ASP A 119 -10.38 8.16 -5.36
C ASP A 119 -8.92 8.08 -5.83
N GLU A 120 -8.13 9.14 -5.62
CA GLU A 120 -6.72 9.16 -6.05
C GLU A 120 -5.87 8.08 -5.37
N GLY A 121 -6.13 7.89 -4.08
CA GLY A 121 -5.46 6.90 -3.24
C GLY A 121 -5.82 5.47 -3.60
N SER A 122 -7.12 5.20 -3.71
CA SER A 122 -7.68 3.91 -4.05
C SER A 122 -7.24 3.49 -5.46
N ASP A 123 -7.34 4.39 -6.43
CA ASP A 123 -6.88 4.15 -7.80
C ASP A 123 -5.39 3.83 -7.86
N ALA A 124 -4.56 4.59 -7.14
CA ALA A 124 -3.12 4.35 -7.08
C ALA A 124 -2.77 2.98 -6.49
N LEU A 125 -3.42 2.59 -5.38
CA LEU A 125 -3.20 1.29 -4.75
C LEU A 125 -3.65 0.15 -5.67
N TRP A 126 -4.84 0.26 -6.27
CA TRP A 126 -5.39 -0.77 -7.14
C TRP A 126 -4.56 -0.95 -8.40
N GLU A 127 -4.25 0.13 -9.12
CA GLU A 127 -3.49 0.08 -10.37
C GLU A 127 -2.06 -0.44 -10.15
N LEU A 128 -1.39 -0.03 -9.07
CA LEU A 128 -0.06 -0.54 -8.75
C LEU A 128 -0.10 -2.02 -8.37
N SER A 129 -1.08 -2.44 -7.58
CA SER A 129 -1.29 -3.85 -7.20
C SER A 129 -1.48 -4.71 -8.44
N ASP A 130 -2.36 -4.29 -9.34
CA ASP A 130 -2.67 -4.98 -10.58
C ASP A 130 -1.44 -5.04 -11.54
N LEU A 131 -0.72 -3.92 -11.70
CA LEU A 131 0.51 -3.87 -12.48
C LEU A 131 1.55 -4.87 -11.95
N LEU A 132 1.85 -4.82 -10.65
CA LEU A 132 2.88 -5.66 -10.05
C LEU A 132 2.48 -7.13 -10.00
N ARG A 133 1.18 -7.44 -9.90
CA ARG A 133 0.67 -8.82 -9.99
C ARG A 133 0.95 -9.45 -11.36
N ARG A 134 0.84 -8.67 -12.43
CA ARG A 134 1.13 -9.14 -13.80
C ARG A 134 2.61 -9.03 -14.19
N ARG A 135 3.29 -7.99 -13.70
CA ARG A 135 4.68 -7.64 -14.05
C ARG A 135 5.45 -7.26 -12.78
N PRO A 136 5.92 -8.23 -11.97
CA PRO A 136 6.62 -7.95 -10.71
C PRO A 136 7.91 -7.11 -10.85
N LYS A 137 8.47 -7.05 -12.06
CA LYS A 137 9.67 -6.27 -12.41
C LYS A 137 9.34 -5.06 -13.30
N ALA A 138 8.12 -4.54 -13.24
CA ALA A 138 7.74 -3.35 -13.99
C ALA A 138 8.63 -2.16 -13.62
N ASP A 139 9.01 -1.35 -14.61
CA ASP A 139 9.67 -0.08 -14.37
C ASP A 139 8.63 0.95 -13.90
N LEU A 140 8.85 1.51 -12.72
CA LEU A 140 7.95 2.46 -12.07
C LEU A 140 8.42 3.92 -12.22
N THR A 141 9.53 4.18 -12.92
CA THR A 141 10.18 5.51 -12.99
C THR A 141 9.23 6.61 -13.46
N HIS A 142 8.39 6.32 -14.46
CA HIS A 142 7.41 7.28 -15.00
C HIS A 142 5.96 6.95 -14.64
N TYR A 143 5.75 6.00 -13.73
CA TYR A 143 4.43 5.44 -13.46
C TYR A 143 3.44 6.47 -12.88
N PRO A 144 3.81 7.39 -11.96
CA PRO A 144 2.89 8.44 -11.53
C PRO A 144 2.33 9.28 -12.68
N ALA A 145 3.17 9.64 -13.64
CA ALA A 145 2.75 10.41 -14.82
C ALA A 145 1.83 9.59 -15.73
N SER A 146 2.18 8.32 -15.98
CA SER A 146 1.36 7.40 -16.76
C SER A 146 -0.01 7.18 -16.14
N LEU A 147 -0.08 7.03 -14.81
CA LEU A 147 -1.33 6.80 -14.08
C LEU A 147 -2.26 8.02 -14.21
N ILE A 148 -1.77 9.23 -13.96
CA ILE A 148 -2.58 10.45 -14.05
C ILE A 148 -3.11 10.66 -15.47
N SER A 149 -2.26 10.47 -16.47
CA SER A 149 -2.66 10.62 -17.87
C SER A 149 -3.69 9.56 -18.29
N LYS A 150 -3.51 8.30 -17.85
CA LYS A 150 -4.40 7.18 -18.18
C LYS A 150 -5.77 7.32 -17.54
N LEU A 151 -5.83 7.58 -16.23
CA LEU A 151 -7.08 7.54 -15.47
C LEU A 151 -7.86 8.85 -15.50
N TYR A 152 -7.15 9.98 -15.39
CA TYR A 152 -7.80 11.26 -15.24
C TYR A 152 -7.81 12.08 -16.53
N HIS A 153 -6.98 11.71 -17.51
CA HIS A 153 -6.76 12.48 -18.74
C HIS A 153 -6.25 13.89 -18.46
N LEU A 154 -5.38 14.02 -17.46
CA LEU A 154 -4.85 15.29 -16.98
C LEU A 154 -3.32 15.32 -17.10
N PRO A 155 -2.70 16.51 -17.19
CA PRO A 155 -1.26 16.66 -17.15
C PRO A 155 -0.70 16.27 -15.78
N PHE A 156 0.45 15.61 -15.80
CA PHE A 156 1.24 15.34 -14.60
C PHE A 156 1.98 16.61 -14.16
N CYS A 157 1.65 17.13 -12.98
CA CYS A 157 2.25 18.35 -12.43
C CYS A 157 3.07 18.05 -11.16
N PRO A 158 4.25 17.42 -11.25
CA PRO A 158 5.02 17.02 -10.07
C PRO A 158 5.47 18.24 -9.26
N PRO A 159 5.64 18.11 -7.93
CA PRO A 159 6.17 19.18 -7.10
C PRO A 159 7.58 19.54 -7.53
N LYS A 160 7.85 20.85 -7.61
CA LYS A 160 9.13 21.44 -7.99
C LYS A 160 9.86 22.07 -6.80
N GLY A 161 9.26 22.07 -5.62
CA GLY A 161 9.79 22.75 -4.44
C GLY A 161 9.32 24.19 -4.36
N GLU A 162 8.14 24.47 -4.92
CA GLU A 162 7.51 25.77 -4.97
C GLU A 162 7.36 26.34 -3.55
N THR A 163 7.67 27.63 -3.40
CA THR A 163 7.42 28.43 -2.21
C THR A 163 5.92 28.68 -2.03
N TYR A 164 5.53 29.21 -0.87
CA TYR A 164 4.13 29.56 -0.63
C TYR A 164 3.67 30.67 -1.58
N GLU A 165 4.52 31.69 -1.78
CA GLU A 165 4.26 32.85 -2.63
C GLU A 165 4.11 32.45 -4.11
N GLU A 166 4.94 31.53 -4.59
CA GLU A 166 4.83 31.00 -5.96
C GLU A 166 3.52 30.25 -6.20
N LEU A 167 3.02 29.49 -5.21
CA LEU A 167 1.75 28.79 -5.28
C LEU A 167 0.57 29.76 -5.11
N GLU A 168 0.70 30.78 -4.27
CA GLU A 168 -0.32 31.82 -4.09
C GLU A 168 -0.54 32.62 -5.37
N ALA A 169 0.55 32.98 -6.07
CA ALA A 169 0.50 33.64 -7.37
C ALA A 169 -0.25 32.80 -8.43
N GLN A 170 -0.36 31.48 -8.21
CA GLN A 170 -1.04 30.54 -9.10
C GLN A 170 -2.49 30.24 -8.68
N ARG A 171 -2.99 30.77 -7.56
CA ARG A 171 -4.28 30.40 -6.94
C ARG A 171 -5.47 30.47 -7.89
N ASN A 172 -5.50 31.48 -8.76
CA ASN A 172 -6.61 31.74 -9.69
C ASN A 172 -6.35 31.23 -11.12
N LEU A 173 -5.23 30.54 -11.35
CA LEU A 173 -4.92 29.99 -12.66
C LEU A 173 -5.72 28.70 -12.90
N THR A 174 -5.91 28.39 -14.17
CA THR A 174 -6.54 27.15 -14.61
C THR A 174 -5.62 26.36 -15.53
N LEU A 175 -5.82 25.05 -15.53
CA LEU A 175 -5.15 24.10 -16.42
C LEU A 175 -6.22 23.19 -17.00
N GLU A 176 -6.33 23.16 -18.33
CA GLU A 176 -7.38 22.41 -19.05
C GLU A 176 -8.80 22.73 -18.54
N GLY A 177 -9.06 23.99 -18.23
CA GLY A 177 -10.38 24.46 -17.75
C GLY A 177 -10.70 24.12 -16.29
N ARG A 178 -9.74 23.56 -15.53
CA ARG A 178 -9.90 23.25 -14.09
C ARG A 178 -8.98 24.12 -13.23
N PRO A 179 -9.32 24.40 -11.96
CA PRO A 179 -8.43 25.14 -11.06
C PRO A 179 -7.06 24.47 -10.93
N LEU A 180 -5.98 25.22 -11.13
CA LEU A 180 -4.63 24.67 -11.14
C LEU A 180 -4.26 24.02 -9.80
N LEU A 181 -4.62 24.63 -8.67
CA LEU A 181 -4.32 24.10 -7.33
C LEU A 181 -4.96 22.73 -7.07
N GLU A 182 -6.15 22.45 -7.63
CA GLU A 182 -6.78 21.14 -7.54
C GLU A 182 -5.98 20.07 -8.28
N GLN A 183 -5.34 20.46 -9.38
CA GLN A 183 -4.51 19.58 -10.19
C GLN A 183 -3.15 19.29 -9.57
N LEU A 184 -2.54 20.30 -8.95
CA LEU A 184 -1.33 20.11 -8.14
C LEU A 184 -1.63 19.15 -6.99
N ARG A 185 -2.74 19.38 -6.25
CA ARG A 185 -3.20 18.50 -5.18
C ARG A 185 -3.44 17.07 -5.66
N ARG A 186 -4.15 16.89 -6.78
CA ARG A 186 -4.40 15.55 -7.37
C ARG A 186 -3.08 14.84 -7.66
N THR A 187 -2.14 15.55 -8.28
CA THR A 187 -0.82 14.99 -8.59
C THR A 187 -0.10 14.54 -7.33
N ASP A 188 -0.10 15.38 -6.29
CA ASP A 188 0.57 15.06 -5.04
C ASP A 188 -0.06 13.88 -4.30
N ARG A 189 -1.39 13.79 -4.26
CA ARG A 189 -2.06 12.64 -3.63
C ARG A 189 -1.74 11.33 -4.33
N VAL A 190 -1.74 11.32 -5.66
CA VAL A 190 -1.36 10.13 -6.44
C VAL A 190 0.08 9.71 -6.13
N ILE A 191 1.02 10.66 -6.07
CA ILE A 191 2.42 10.37 -5.76
C ILE A 191 2.57 9.76 -4.37
N VAL A 192 1.96 10.38 -3.35
CA VAL A 192 2.02 9.91 -1.95
C VAL A 192 1.39 8.51 -1.83
N ALA A 193 0.21 8.31 -2.41
CA ALA A 193 -0.44 7.02 -2.40
C ALA A 193 0.38 5.94 -3.12
N LEU A 194 1.00 6.24 -4.26
CA LEU A 194 1.89 5.30 -4.95
C LEU A 194 3.13 4.94 -4.12
N ALA A 195 3.71 5.89 -3.38
CA ALA A 195 4.84 5.62 -2.51
C ALA A 195 4.46 4.64 -1.39
N LEU A 196 3.35 4.91 -0.70
CA LEU A 196 2.84 4.05 0.36
C LEU A 196 2.42 2.67 -0.19
N ALA A 197 1.75 2.63 -1.34
CA ALA A 197 1.35 1.39 -2.00
C ALA A 197 2.58 0.54 -2.40
N GLN A 198 3.67 1.16 -2.87
CA GLN A 198 4.89 0.43 -3.22
C GLN A 198 5.46 -0.28 -1.98
N VAL A 199 5.52 0.40 -0.84
CA VAL A 199 5.98 -0.21 0.42
C VAL A 199 4.99 -1.28 0.92
N LYS A 200 3.67 -1.01 0.85
CA LYS A 200 2.64 -1.97 1.23
C LYS A 200 2.75 -3.29 0.48
N ILE A 201 2.97 -3.22 -0.84
CA ILE A 201 2.99 -4.39 -1.71
C ILE A 201 4.35 -5.08 -1.64
N THR A 202 5.45 -4.34 -1.70
CA THR A 202 6.79 -4.90 -1.96
C THR A 202 7.75 -4.83 -0.77
N GLY A 203 7.41 -4.07 0.27
CA GLY A 203 8.32 -3.76 1.36
C GLY A 203 9.45 -2.81 1.01
N SER A 204 9.47 -2.27 -0.22
CA SER A 204 10.52 -1.40 -0.73
C SER A 204 9.93 -0.13 -1.37
N LEU A 205 10.76 0.90 -1.51
CA LEU A 205 10.39 2.16 -2.15
C LEU A 205 11.55 2.63 -3.01
N SER A 206 11.28 3.11 -4.23
CA SER A 206 12.34 3.70 -5.05
C SER A 206 12.78 5.05 -4.52
N LYS A 207 14.09 5.36 -4.59
CA LYS A 207 14.64 6.66 -4.15
C LYS A 207 13.96 7.85 -4.85
N ALA A 208 13.66 7.69 -6.14
CA ALA A 208 13.00 8.73 -6.93
C ALA A 208 11.56 8.99 -6.44
N LEU A 209 10.78 7.93 -6.21
CA LEU A 209 9.40 8.08 -5.73
C LEU A 209 9.35 8.59 -4.28
N TYR A 210 10.29 8.16 -3.44
CA TYR A 210 10.46 8.70 -2.09
C TYR A 210 10.70 10.22 -2.08
N ALA A 211 11.70 10.69 -2.84
CA ALA A 211 12.00 12.12 -2.92
C ALA A 211 10.82 12.93 -3.47
N LEU A 212 10.07 12.34 -4.41
CA LEU A 212 8.88 12.97 -4.97
C LEU A 212 7.74 13.04 -3.95
N ALA A 213 7.52 11.97 -3.17
CA ALA A 213 6.50 11.90 -2.12
C ALA A 213 6.73 12.94 -1.02
N LEU A 214 7.98 13.12 -0.56
CA LEU A 214 8.30 14.15 0.43
C LEU A 214 7.94 15.57 -0.07
N ARG A 215 8.32 15.88 -1.31
CA ARG A 215 7.98 17.17 -1.93
C ARG A 215 6.48 17.35 -2.15
N SER A 216 5.76 16.26 -2.41
CA SER A 216 4.31 16.25 -2.55
C SER A 216 3.63 16.53 -1.20
N LEU A 217 4.09 15.93 -0.11
CA LEU A 217 3.59 16.22 1.23
C LEU A 217 3.83 17.69 1.62
N ASP A 218 5.04 18.20 1.38
CA ASP A 218 5.35 19.62 1.62
C ASP A 218 4.45 20.56 0.80
N ARG A 219 4.15 20.22 -0.46
CA ARG A 219 3.27 21.01 -1.32
C ARG A 219 1.81 20.90 -0.89
N LEU A 220 1.33 19.74 -0.46
CA LEU A 220 -0.04 19.55 0.06
C LEU A 220 -0.32 20.42 1.29
N VAL A 221 0.64 20.56 2.21
CA VAL A 221 0.52 21.47 3.37
C VAL A 221 0.30 22.92 2.93
N LYS A 222 1.08 23.39 1.95
CA LYS A 222 0.93 24.74 1.37
C LYS A 222 -0.39 24.91 0.66
N LEU A 223 -0.76 23.95 -0.21
CA LEU A 223 -2.02 23.96 -0.95
C LEU A 223 -3.23 24.03 -0.01
N LYS A 224 -3.22 23.28 1.10
CA LYS A 224 -4.27 23.36 2.12
C LYS A 224 -4.40 24.75 2.70
N SER A 225 -3.27 25.36 3.04
CA SER A 225 -3.20 26.73 3.59
C SER A 225 -3.65 27.80 2.58
N LEU A 226 -3.57 27.50 1.28
CA LEU A 226 -4.04 28.35 0.18
C LEU A 226 -5.52 28.12 -0.17
N GLY A 227 -6.22 27.22 0.52
CA GLY A 227 -7.64 26.93 0.30
C GLY A 227 -7.94 25.86 -0.76
N ALA A 228 -6.92 25.15 -1.26
CA ALA A 228 -7.17 23.99 -2.12
C ALA A 228 -7.90 22.88 -1.33
N PRO A 229 -8.70 22.01 -1.97
CA PRO A 229 -9.51 20.98 -1.30
C PRO A 229 -8.65 19.79 -0.83
N VAL A 230 -7.68 20.05 0.04
CA VAL A 230 -6.87 19.05 0.74
C VAL A 230 -7.64 18.59 1.98
N ARG A 231 -8.15 17.36 1.92
CA ARG A 231 -9.09 16.80 2.90
C ARG A 231 -8.40 16.31 4.18
N CYS A 232 -7.18 15.81 4.07
CA CYS A 232 -6.32 15.50 5.22
C CYS A 232 -5.95 16.76 6.01
N SER A 233 -5.70 16.60 7.31
CA SER A 233 -5.22 17.69 8.16
C SER A 233 -3.72 17.94 7.93
N VAL A 234 -3.21 19.08 8.39
CA VAL A 234 -1.76 19.35 8.30
C VAL A 234 -1.00 18.36 9.19
N GLU A 235 -1.54 18.03 10.36
CA GLU A 235 -0.95 17.07 11.29
C GLU A 235 -0.83 15.68 10.66
N LEU A 236 -1.85 15.23 9.92
CA LEU A 236 -1.78 13.95 9.21
C LEU A 236 -0.73 13.98 8.10
N LEU A 237 -0.63 15.07 7.32
CA LEU A 237 0.41 15.21 6.30
C LEU A 237 1.82 15.21 6.88
N LEU A 238 2.02 15.84 8.04
CA LEU A 238 3.29 15.83 8.76
C LEU A 238 3.59 14.44 9.33
N GLN A 239 2.58 13.73 9.84
CA GLN A 239 2.74 12.36 10.30
C GLN A 239 3.15 11.41 9.16
N GLU A 240 2.47 11.47 8.00
CA GLU A 240 2.84 10.68 6.82
C GLU A 240 4.28 10.97 6.37
N ARG A 241 4.68 12.23 6.48
CA ARG A 241 6.03 12.69 6.16
C ARG A 241 7.07 12.10 7.12
N ASP A 242 6.81 12.17 8.42
CA ASP A 242 7.69 11.64 9.47
C ASP A 242 7.81 10.11 9.36
N ASP A 243 6.71 9.41 9.15
CA ASP A 243 6.68 7.94 8.99
C ASP A 243 7.52 7.50 7.78
N LEU A 244 7.43 8.22 6.65
CA LEU A 244 8.26 7.97 5.46
C LEU A 244 9.75 8.22 5.73
N GLU A 245 10.12 9.26 6.47
CA GLU A 245 11.51 9.55 6.83
C GLU A 245 12.08 8.50 7.79
N ILE A 246 11.28 8.06 8.78
CA ILE A 246 11.66 6.99 9.70
C ILE A 246 11.92 5.71 8.93
N TYR A 247 10.98 5.31 8.06
CA TYR A 247 11.14 4.17 7.17
C TYR A 247 12.43 4.29 6.34
N ALA A 248 12.62 5.40 5.62
CA ALA A 248 13.75 5.59 4.72
C ALA A 248 15.10 5.57 5.45
N ARG A 249 15.17 6.14 6.65
CA ARG A 249 16.36 6.10 7.51
C ARG A 249 16.66 4.68 7.97
N GLU A 250 15.67 3.93 8.44
CA GLU A 250 15.89 2.59 9.01
C GLU A 250 16.15 1.51 7.95
N VAL A 251 15.65 1.67 6.72
CA VAL A 251 15.91 0.73 5.62
C VAL A 251 17.10 1.13 4.74
N GLY A 252 17.77 2.25 5.04
CA GLY A 252 18.93 2.73 4.28
C GLY A 252 18.59 3.25 2.88
N LEU A 253 17.41 3.85 2.70
CA LEU A 253 16.96 4.42 1.42
C LEU A 253 17.62 5.77 1.11
N ASN A 254 18.05 6.50 2.15
CA ASN A 254 18.67 7.82 2.04
C ASN A 254 19.95 7.83 1.20
#